data_AF-A0A832S0R7-F1
#
_entry.id   AF-A0A832S0R7-F1
#
_cell.length_a   1.000
_cell.length_b   1.000
_cell.length_c   1.000
_cell.angle_alpha   90.00
_cell.angle_beta   90.00
_cell.angle_gamma   90.00
#
_symmetry.space_group_name_H-M   'P 1'
#
loop_
_entity.id
_entity.type
_entity.pdbx_description
1 polymer ?
#
loop_
_entity_poly.entity_id
_entity_poly.type
_entity_poly.pdbx_seq_one_letter_code
_entity_poly.pdbx_strand_id
1 'polypeptide(L)'
;MTASWSLSHTLGKQKAFFWRIDSRGNIFIKRKFRKTLFPRIDKLSCSHLDRLHESMQNMGWQDLANNAAKLYVGTEKEGVGKFLYRLRPEVPYAQLSSQLAAIFYYSGVWDWNRQKKGMKFMLLAGEWQENIAQYYRDPLSRKNEGNHAVKFSEKNLEKGQKPEERQEFFKEILQKGPAQKIEQTKLSAFFEP
;
A
#
# COMPACT_ATOMS: atom_id res chain seq x y z
N MET A 1 25.82 -3.14 -6.17
CA MET A 1 24.89 -2.07 -6.63
C MET A 1 24.58 -1.13 -5.47
N THR A 2 24.92 0.15 -5.58
CA THR A 2 24.54 1.18 -4.60
C THR A 2 23.04 1.41 -4.68
N ALA A 3 22.29 1.00 -3.66
CA ALA A 3 20.84 1.14 -3.63
C ALA A 3 20.43 2.64 -3.57
N SER A 4 19.81 3.16 -4.63
CA SER A 4 19.32 4.53 -4.75
C SER A 4 17.97 4.74 -4.05
N TRP A 5 17.84 5.80 -3.27
CA TRP A 5 16.56 6.14 -2.62
C TRP A 5 15.43 6.34 -3.65
N SER A 6 14.30 5.66 -3.40
CA SER A 6 13.07 5.77 -4.19
C SER A 6 12.04 6.61 -3.45
N LEU A 7 11.38 7.54 -4.15
CA LEU A 7 10.26 8.31 -3.60
C LEU A 7 8.97 7.48 -3.65
N SER A 8 8.13 7.57 -2.61
CA SER A 8 6.77 7.03 -2.59
C SER A 8 5.90 7.82 -1.61
N HIS A 9 4.59 7.52 -1.57
CA HIS A 9 3.61 8.22 -0.74
C HIS A 9 2.78 7.24 0.09
N THR A 10 2.48 7.63 1.33
CA THR A 10 1.60 6.83 2.20
C THR A 10 0.16 6.87 1.69
N LEU A 11 -0.55 5.73 1.69
CA LEU A 11 -1.89 5.59 1.10
C LEU A 11 -2.93 6.58 1.65
N GLY A 12 -2.81 6.98 2.91
CA GLY A 12 -3.79 7.81 3.60
C GLY A 12 -3.63 9.29 3.30
N LYS A 13 -2.74 9.93 4.04
CA LYS A 13 -2.48 11.37 3.93
C LYS A 13 -1.54 11.73 2.77
N GLN A 14 -1.14 10.75 1.94
CA GLN A 14 -0.24 10.96 0.81
C GLN A 14 1.05 11.70 1.23
N LYS A 15 1.57 11.31 2.40
CA LYS A 15 2.84 11.86 2.90
C LYS A 15 3.99 11.19 2.15
N ALA A 16 4.83 12.00 1.53
CA ALA A 16 6.04 11.57 0.85
C ALA A 16 7.05 10.96 1.83
N PHE A 17 7.74 9.91 1.38
CA PHE A 17 8.88 9.31 2.05
C PHE A 17 9.83 8.71 1.02
N PHE A 18 11.08 8.52 1.42
CA PHE A 18 12.05 7.82 0.60
C PHE A 18 12.29 6.44 1.17
N TRP A 19 12.50 5.45 0.31
CA TRP A 19 12.81 4.09 0.75
C TRP A 19 13.81 3.41 -0.16
N ARG A 20 14.45 2.35 0.34
CA ARG A 20 15.30 1.45 -0.43
C ARG A 20 15.30 0.06 0.18
N ILE A 21 15.64 -0.93 -0.63
CA ILE A 21 15.87 -2.32 -0.17
C ILE A 21 17.32 -2.71 -0.46
N ASP A 22 17.96 -3.44 0.47
CA ASP A 22 19.30 -4.00 0.26
C ASP A 22 19.25 -5.44 -0.26
N SER A 23 20.42 -6.02 -0.58
CA SER A 23 20.53 -7.39 -1.07
C SER A 23 20.16 -8.46 -0.05
N ARG A 24 20.01 -8.08 1.24
CA ARG A 24 19.57 -8.96 2.32
C ARG A 24 18.08 -8.84 2.60
N GLY A 25 17.33 -8.11 1.77
CA GLY A 25 15.90 -7.89 1.96
C GLY A 25 15.55 -6.86 3.04
N ASN A 26 16.51 -6.13 3.61
CA ASN A 26 16.19 -5.10 4.60
C ASN A 26 15.61 -3.87 3.90
N ILE A 27 14.50 -3.36 4.42
CA ILE A 27 13.88 -2.12 3.94
C ILE A 27 14.33 -0.96 4.81
N PHE A 28 14.83 0.10 4.18
CA PHE A 28 15.17 1.36 4.84
C PHE A 28 14.17 2.43 4.45
N ILE A 29 13.63 3.14 5.42
CA ILE A 29 12.66 4.22 5.21
C ILE A 29 13.22 5.51 5.78
N LYS A 30 13.36 6.51 4.92
CA LYS A 30 13.81 7.87 5.22
C LYS A 30 12.63 8.83 5.22
N ARG A 31 12.39 9.49 6.35
CA ARG A 31 11.29 10.45 6.54
C ARG A 31 11.73 11.66 7.36
N LYS A 32 11.16 12.84 7.05
CA LYS A 32 11.39 14.08 7.79
C LYS A 32 10.20 14.37 8.69
N PHE A 33 10.43 14.54 9.99
CA PHE A 33 9.40 15.00 10.90
C PHE A 33 9.38 16.53 10.93
N ARG A 34 8.23 17.12 11.24
CA ARG A 34 8.05 18.59 11.21
C ARG A 34 9.05 19.34 12.10
N LYS A 35 9.47 18.74 13.22
CA LYS A 35 10.34 19.37 14.22
C LYS A 35 11.80 18.88 14.20
N THR A 36 12.18 18.05 13.22
CA THR A 36 13.54 17.49 13.15
C THR A 36 14.36 18.13 12.05
N LEU A 37 15.56 18.61 12.40
CA LEU A 37 16.53 19.15 11.44
C LEU A 37 16.94 18.10 10.39
N PHE A 38 17.20 16.88 10.84
CA PHE A 38 17.66 15.78 9.98
C PHE A 38 16.56 14.75 9.72
N PRO A 39 16.49 14.17 8.52
CA PRO A 39 15.63 13.02 8.25
C PRO A 39 16.01 11.83 9.13
N ARG A 40 15.02 11.15 9.70
CA ARG A 40 15.22 9.86 10.36
C ARG A 40 15.25 8.77 9.30
N ILE A 41 16.20 7.85 9.43
CA ILE A 41 16.26 6.63 8.62
C ILE A 41 16.02 5.45 9.57
N ASP A 42 14.93 4.74 9.35
CA ASP A 42 14.61 3.52 10.07
C ASP A 42 14.87 2.30 9.19
N LYS A 43 15.37 1.22 9.80
CA LYS A 43 15.56 -0.09 9.15
C LYS A 43 14.50 -1.06 9.64
N LEU A 44 13.77 -1.67 8.72
CA LEU A 44 13.01 -2.90 8.91
C LEU A 44 13.89 -4.06 8.44
N SER A 45 14.32 -4.91 9.36
CA SER A 45 15.13 -6.07 8.99
C SER A 45 14.32 -7.10 8.23
N CYS A 46 14.99 -7.88 7.39
CA CYS A 46 14.38 -9.05 6.73
C CYS A 46 13.63 -9.92 7.74
N SER A 47 14.26 -10.26 8.87
CA SER A 47 13.63 -11.04 9.94
C SER A 47 12.36 -10.43 10.53
N HIS A 48 12.27 -9.11 10.62
CA HIS A 48 11.04 -8.44 11.09
C HIS A 48 9.95 -8.49 10.03
N LEU A 49 10.33 -8.45 8.76
CA LEU A 49 9.41 -8.53 7.61
C LEU A 49 8.90 -9.97 7.42
N ASP A 50 9.75 -10.98 7.60
CA ASP A 50 9.37 -12.40 7.56
C ASP A 50 8.36 -12.71 8.67
N ARG A 51 8.64 -12.31 9.91
CA ARG A 51 7.70 -12.46 11.03
C ARG A 51 6.38 -11.74 10.79
N LEU A 52 6.42 -10.57 10.15
CA LEU A 52 5.20 -9.84 9.77
C LEU A 52 4.43 -10.61 8.70
N HIS A 53 5.11 -11.12 7.67
CA HIS A 53 4.51 -11.92 6.61
C HIS A 53 3.83 -13.17 7.18
N GLU A 54 4.52 -13.93 8.04
CA GLU A 54 3.97 -15.09 8.75
C GLU A 54 2.72 -14.72 9.57
N SER A 55 2.77 -13.60 10.30
CA SER A 55 1.62 -13.13 11.07
C SER A 55 0.41 -12.80 10.17
N MET A 56 0.65 -12.37 8.94
CA MET A 56 -0.40 -11.98 7.99
C MET A 56 -1.10 -13.18 7.34
N GLN A 57 -0.46 -14.36 7.24
CA GLN A 57 -0.99 -15.53 6.52
C GLN A 57 -2.31 -16.05 7.09
N ASN A 58 -2.54 -15.93 8.40
CA ASN A 58 -3.66 -16.59 9.08
C ASN A 58 -4.78 -15.64 9.53
N MET A 59 -4.71 -14.35 9.22
CA MET A 59 -5.56 -13.34 9.88
C MET A 59 -6.52 -12.58 8.95
N GLY A 60 -6.59 -12.93 7.66
CA GLY A 60 -7.43 -12.22 6.70
C GLY A 60 -7.13 -10.72 6.66
N TRP A 61 -8.18 -9.87 6.72
CA TRP A 61 -8.04 -8.42 6.76
C TRP A 61 -7.55 -7.91 8.12
N GLN A 62 -6.29 -7.47 8.20
CA GLN A 62 -5.70 -6.87 9.39
C GLN A 62 -5.77 -5.35 9.39
N ASP A 63 -6.00 -4.76 10.57
CA ASP A 63 -5.95 -3.32 10.75
C ASP A 63 -4.52 -2.74 10.66
N LEU A 64 -4.41 -1.48 10.22
CA LEU A 64 -3.14 -0.76 10.27
C LEU A 64 -2.62 -0.54 11.71
N ALA A 65 -3.54 -0.27 12.67
CA ALA A 65 -3.29 -0.18 14.11
C ALA A 65 -2.02 0.58 14.55
N ASN A 66 -1.87 1.86 14.19
CA ASN A 66 -0.64 2.63 14.42
C ASN A 66 -0.85 4.01 15.07
N ASN A 67 -1.92 4.19 15.83
CA ASN A 67 -2.19 5.42 16.56
C ASN A 67 -1.16 5.61 17.70
N ALA A 68 -0.39 6.68 17.61
CA ALA A 68 0.66 6.98 18.58
C ALA A 68 0.15 7.06 20.03
N ALA A 69 -0.95 7.78 20.26
CA ALA A 69 -1.48 7.97 21.61
C ALA A 69 -1.90 6.62 22.22
N LYS A 70 -2.62 5.80 21.45
CA LYS A 70 -3.05 4.46 21.89
C LYS A 70 -1.88 3.50 22.11
N LEU A 71 -0.83 3.60 21.30
CA LEU A 71 0.40 2.82 21.52
C LEU A 71 1.10 3.20 22.82
N TYR A 72 1.21 4.51 23.11
CA TYR A 72 1.80 4.99 24.37
C TYR A 72 1.04 4.51 25.60
N VAL A 73 -0.30 4.53 25.57
CA VAL A 73 -1.13 4.07 26.70
C VAL A 73 -1.46 2.57 26.66
N GLY A 74 -0.91 1.82 25.68
CA GLY A 74 -1.11 0.38 25.56
C GLY A 74 -2.46 -0.09 25.00
N THR A 75 -3.39 0.81 24.68
CA THR A 75 -4.77 0.49 24.25
C THR A 75 -4.99 0.38 22.74
N GLU A 76 -3.90 0.39 21.95
CA GLU A 76 -3.99 0.16 20.51
C GLU A 76 -4.43 -1.27 20.21
N LYS A 77 -5.35 -1.40 19.24
CA LYS A 77 -5.89 -2.70 18.80
C LYS A 77 -4.84 -3.54 18.07
N GLU A 78 -5.15 -4.81 17.86
CA GLU A 78 -4.31 -5.69 17.04
C GLU A 78 -4.23 -5.22 15.59
N GLY A 79 -3.09 -5.46 14.97
CA GLY A 79 -2.82 -5.09 13.57
C GLY A 79 -1.35 -4.77 13.34
N VAL A 80 -1.05 -4.34 12.11
CA VAL A 80 0.33 -4.20 11.59
C VAL A 80 1.20 -3.28 12.45
N GLY A 81 0.70 -2.10 12.83
CA GLY A 81 1.46 -1.14 13.63
C GLY A 81 1.73 -1.64 15.05
N LYS A 82 0.74 -2.24 15.71
CA LYS A 82 0.88 -2.87 17.02
C LYS A 82 1.86 -4.05 16.97
N PHE A 83 1.81 -4.84 15.90
CA PHE A 83 2.77 -5.91 15.66
C PHE A 83 4.21 -5.37 15.58
N LEU A 84 4.45 -4.34 14.77
CA LEU A 84 5.76 -3.70 14.68
C LEU A 84 6.22 -3.13 16.04
N TYR A 85 5.30 -2.58 16.83
CA TYR A 85 5.59 -2.09 18.18
C TYR A 85 6.05 -3.22 19.12
N ARG A 86 5.48 -4.42 19.01
CA ARG A 86 5.93 -5.59 19.80
C ARG A 86 7.34 -6.04 19.43
N LEU A 87 7.71 -5.92 18.15
CA LEU A 87 9.08 -6.23 17.70
C LEU A 87 10.10 -5.22 18.22
N ARG A 88 9.71 -3.94 18.27
CA ARG A 88 10.54 -2.85 18.79
C ARG A 88 9.62 -1.80 19.42
N PRO A 89 9.58 -1.69 20.77
CA PRO A 89 8.68 -0.80 21.53
C PRO A 89 8.94 0.70 21.36
N GLU A 90 8.94 1.18 20.13
CA GLU A 90 9.10 2.58 19.76
C GLU A 90 7.91 2.99 18.89
N VAL A 91 7.18 4.01 19.32
CA VAL A 91 6.05 4.55 18.55
C VAL A 91 6.45 4.97 17.13
N PRO A 92 7.61 5.63 16.89
CA PRO A 92 8.05 5.91 15.53
C PRO A 92 8.22 4.63 14.69
N TYR A 93 8.73 3.55 15.27
CA TYR A 93 8.93 2.28 14.57
C TYR A 93 7.58 1.65 14.19
N ALA A 94 6.62 1.63 15.11
CA ALA A 94 5.25 1.19 14.84
C ALA A 94 4.57 2.00 13.72
N GLN A 95 4.83 3.30 13.67
CA GLN A 95 4.32 4.19 12.62
C GLN A 95 4.90 3.93 11.23
N LEU A 96 5.98 3.15 11.10
CA LEU A 96 6.48 2.70 9.79
C LEU A 96 5.46 1.87 9.04
N SER A 97 4.51 1.25 9.74
CA SER A 97 3.37 0.52 9.15
C SER A 97 2.66 1.30 8.04
N SER A 98 2.53 2.63 8.14
CA SER A 98 1.90 3.43 7.07
C SER A 98 2.73 3.49 5.78
N GLN A 99 4.06 3.54 5.90
CA GLN A 99 4.96 3.51 4.73
C GLN A 99 5.09 2.09 4.19
N LEU A 100 5.20 1.11 5.09
CA LEU A 100 5.29 -0.29 4.74
C LEU A 100 4.04 -0.75 3.97
N ALA A 101 2.85 -0.36 4.43
CA ALA A 101 1.60 -0.64 3.75
C ALA A 101 1.57 -0.09 2.32
N ALA A 102 2.11 1.11 2.09
CA ALA A 102 2.21 1.65 0.74
C ALA A 102 3.16 0.84 -0.14
N ILE A 103 4.37 0.52 0.38
CA ILE A 103 5.35 -0.29 -0.34
C ILE A 103 4.74 -1.65 -0.73
N PHE A 104 4.16 -2.36 0.25
CA PHE A 104 3.61 -3.69 0.07
C PHE A 104 2.39 -3.69 -0.86
N TYR A 105 1.55 -2.66 -0.79
CA TYR A 105 0.42 -2.51 -1.71
C TYR A 105 0.89 -2.30 -3.15
N TYR A 106 1.78 -1.33 -3.39
CA TYR A 106 2.25 -1.03 -4.74
C TYR A 106 3.13 -2.15 -5.33
N SER A 107 3.81 -2.94 -4.50
CA SER A 107 4.53 -4.12 -4.93
C SER A 107 3.64 -5.35 -5.13
N GLY A 108 2.33 -5.27 -4.87
CA GLY A 108 1.42 -6.41 -5.02
C GLY A 108 1.57 -7.50 -3.96
N VAL A 109 2.15 -7.18 -2.80
CA VAL A 109 2.26 -8.11 -1.66
C VAL A 109 1.00 -8.04 -0.79
N TRP A 110 0.43 -6.85 -0.61
CA TRP A 110 -0.81 -6.67 0.14
C TRP A 110 -1.90 -6.10 -0.75
N ASP A 111 -3.14 -6.48 -0.45
CA ASP A 111 -4.31 -5.72 -0.88
C ASP A 111 -4.73 -4.72 0.20
N TRP A 112 -5.41 -3.66 -0.21
CA TRP A 112 -5.88 -2.57 0.64
C TRP A 112 -7.38 -2.37 0.46
N ASN A 113 -8.12 -2.25 1.56
CA ASN A 113 -9.57 -1.99 1.55
C ASN A 113 -9.98 -0.59 0.99
N ARG A 114 -9.02 0.20 0.47
CA ARG A 114 -9.21 1.53 -0.15
C ARG A 114 -9.82 2.60 0.76
N GLN A 115 -9.89 2.36 2.07
CA GLN A 115 -10.42 3.32 3.03
C GLN A 115 -9.29 4.14 3.66
N LYS A 116 -9.40 5.48 3.65
CA LYS A 116 -8.40 6.37 4.29
C LYS A 116 -8.46 6.35 5.83
N LYS A 117 -9.63 6.04 6.39
CA LYS A 117 -9.85 5.81 7.84
C LYS A 117 -10.25 4.34 8.02
N GLY A 118 -9.74 3.68 9.05
CA GLY A 118 -9.99 2.24 9.22
C GLY A 118 -9.31 1.38 8.14
N MET A 119 -8.09 1.76 7.75
CA MET A 119 -7.31 1.01 6.78
C MET A 119 -7.10 -0.43 7.23
N LYS A 120 -7.37 -1.35 6.31
CA LYS A 120 -7.09 -2.77 6.48
C LYS A 120 -6.33 -3.31 5.28
N PHE A 121 -5.50 -4.31 5.57
CA PHE A 121 -4.65 -4.97 4.58
C PHE A 121 -4.80 -6.48 4.68
N MET A 122 -4.67 -7.14 3.55
CA MET A 122 -4.67 -8.59 3.46
C MET A 122 -3.46 -9.04 2.66
N LEU A 123 -2.86 -10.15 3.07
CA LEU A 123 -1.75 -10.73 2.33
C LEU A 123 -2.25 -11.33 1.01
N LEU A 124 -1.55 -10.99 -0.08
CA LEU A 124 -1.70 -11.66 -1.37
C LEU A 124 -0.70 -12.83 -1.45
N ALA A 125 -1.04 -13.85 -2.22
CA ALA A 125 -0.17 -15.01 -2.39
C ALA A 125 1.18 -14.62 -3.02
N GLY A 126 2.26 -15.23 -2.54
CA GLY A 126 3.60 -15.09 -3.10
C GLY A 126 4.66 -14.60 -2.12
N GLU A 127 5.91 -14.60 -2.59
CA GLU A 127 7.09 -14.23 -1.82
C GLU A 127 7.27 -12.71 -1.77
N TRP A 128 7.17 -12.14 -0.57
CA TRP A 128 7.19 -10.68 -0.42
C TRP A 128 8.50 -10.05 -0.90
N GLN A 129 9.63 -10.75 -0.73
CA GLN A 129 10.96 -10.24 -1.06
C GLN A 129 11.12 -10.00 -2.57
N GLU A 130 10.69 -10.98 -3.37
CA GLU A 130 10.81 -10.91 -4.83
C GLU A 130 9.94 -9.79 -5.39
N ASN A 131 8.68 -9.72 -4.94
CA ASN A 131 7.73 -8.69 -5.35
C ASN A 131 8.24 -7.26 -5.05
N ILE A 132 8.75 -7.04 -3.84
CA ILE A 132 9.31 -5.72 -3.47
C ILE A 132 10.59 -5.43 -4.24
N ALA A 133 11.48 -6.41 -4.41
CA ALA A 133 12.72 -6.23 -5.16
C ALA A 133 12.45 -5.91 -6.63
N GLN A 134 11.47 -6.57 -7.26
CA GLN A 134 11.03 -6.30 -8.63
C GLN A 134 10.43 -4.90 -8.73
N TYR A 135 9.51 -4.54 -7.83
CA TYR A 135 8.91 -3.21 -7.77
C TYR A 135 9.97 -2.11 -7.61
N TYR A 136 10.98 -2.34 -6.76
CA TYR A 136 12.07 -1.41 -6.52
C TYR A 136 13.01 -1.25 -7.72
N ARG A 137 13.20 -2.30 -8.53
CA ARG A 137 14.06 -2.23 -9.72
C ARG A 137 13.37 -1.59 -10.90
N ASP A 138 12.04 -1.71 -11.00
CA ASP A 138 11.27 -1.18 -12.13
C ASP A 138 10.85 0.29 -11.93
N PRO A 139 11.46 1.26 -12.66
CA PRO A 139 11.07 2.66 -12.57
C PRO A 139 9.68 2.95 -13.16
N LEU A 140 9.20 2.13 -14.11
CA LEU A 140 7.90 2.31 -14.76
C LEU A 140 6.76 1.92 -13.83
N SER A 141 6.96 0.89 -12.99
CA SER A 141 6.00 0.50 -11.96
C SER A 141 5.76 1.64 -10.95
N ARG A 142 6.80 2.40 -10.58
CA ARG A 142 6.69 3.54 -9.65
C ARG A 142 6.01 4.79 -10.25
N LYS A 143 6.14 5.03 -11.57
CA LYS A 143 5.41 6.13 -12.23
C LYS A 143 3.89 5.94 -12.18
N ASN A 144 3.44 4.70 -12.04
CA ASN A 144 2.03 4.32 -11.97
C ASN A 144 1.44 4.31 -10.55
N GLU A 145 2.16 4.76 -9.51
CA GLU A 145 1.59 4.94 -8.16
C GLU A 145 0.31 5.81 -8.18
N GLY A 146 0.15 6.70 -9.17
CA GLY A 146 -1.05 7.49 -9.43
C GLY A 146 -2.16 6.80 -10.25
N ASN A 147 -1.87 5.68 -10.94
CA ASN A 147 -2.77 5.02 -11.92
C ASN A 147 -3.07 3.54 -11.60
N HIS A 148 -2.71 3.05 -10.41
CA HIS A 148 -2.68 1.62 -10.05
C HIS A 148 -4.05 0.91 -9.87
N ALA A 149 -5.12 1.45 -10.48
CA ALA A 149 -6.46 0.87 -10.41
C ALA A 149 -6.71 -0.31 -11.38
N VAL A 150 -5.88 -0.51 -12.42
CA VAL A 150 -6.27 -1.35 -13.57
C VAL A 150 -5.41 -2.61 -13.81
N LYS A 151 -4.15 -2.65 -13.38
CA LYS A 151 -3.19 -3.70 -13.83
C LYS A 151 -3.25 -5.04 -13.11
N PHE A 152 -3.96 -5.18 -11.99
CA PHE A 152 -3.99 -6.44 -11.23
C PHE A 152 -5.02 -7.45 -11.78
N SER A 153 -5.95 -7.01 -12.63
CA SER A 153 -7.01 -7.86 -13.18
C SER A 153 -6.53 -8.76 -14.32
N GLU A 154 -5.45 -8.42 -15.01
CA GLU A 154 -5.02 -9.16 -16.21
C GLU A 154 -4.11 -10.35 -15.87
N LYS A 155 -3.30 -10.27 -14.80
CA LYS A 155 -2.33 -11.34 -14.49
C LYS A 155 -2.89 -12.55 -13.76
N ASN A 156 -4.07 -12.45 -13.15
CA ASN A 156 -4.73 -13.58 -12.49
C ASN A 156 -5.74 -14.31 -13.40
N LEU A 157 -5.83 -13.92 -14.67
CA LEU A 157 -6.84 -14.45 -15.59
C LEU A 157 -6.50 -15.84 -16.18
N GLU A 158 -5.30 -16.37 -15.95
CA GLU A 158 -4.82 -17.61 -16.57
C GLU A 158 -4.83 -18.85 -15.67
N LYS A 159 -5.27 -18.76 -14.40
CA LYS A 159 -5.33 -19.95 -13.54
C LYS A 159 -6.67 -20.11 -12.84
N GLY A 160 -7.56 -20.79 -13.56
CA GLY A 160 -8.55 -21.72 -13.02
C GLY A 160 -9.66 -21.14 -12.15
N GLN A 161 -10.83 -20.88 -12.75
CA GLN A 161 -12.16 -21.11 -12.16
C GLN A 161 -13.27 -20.94 -13.22
N LYS A 162 -14.41 -21.59 -12.96
CA LYS A 162 -15.42 -22.04 -13.94
C LYS A 162 -16.14 -20.91 -14.72
N PRO A 163 -16.68 -21.20 -15.92
CA PRO A 163 -17.22 -20.17 -16.85
C PRO A 163 -18.49 -19.44 -16.40
N GLU A 164 -19.25 -20.00 -15.46
CA GLU A 164 -20.64 -19.58 -15.20
C GLU A 164 -20.75 -18.38 -14.25
N GLU A 165 -19.89 -18.27 -13.23
CA GLU A 165 -19.83 -17.08 -12.35
C GLU A 165 -19.22 -15.85 -13.05
N ARG A 166 -18.54 -16.06 -14.19
CA ARG A 166 -17.91 -15.02 -14.99
C ARG A 166 -18.96 -14.17 -15.72
N GLN A 167 -20.05 -14.75 -16.20
CA GLN A 167 -21.03 -14.00 -17.01
C GLN A 167 -21.89 -13.03 -16.19
N GLU A 168 -22.20 -13.34 -14.92
CA GLU A 168 -22.93 -12.43 -14.05
C GLU A 168 -22.07 -11.25 -13.60
N PHE A 169 -20.80 -11.49 -13.23
CA PHE A 169 -19.88 -10.43 -12.83
C PHE A 169 -19.56 -9.46 -13.99
N PHE A 170 -19.41 -9.95 -15.22
CA PHE A 170 -19.22 -9.09 -16.39
C PHE A 170 -20.51 -8.34 -16.80
N LYS A 171 -21.71 -8.93 -16.63
CA LYS A 171 -22.98 -8.22 -16.86
C LYS A 171 -23.19 -7.08 -15.86
N GLU A 172 -22.81 -7.27 -14.60
CA GLU A 172 -22.94 -6.24 -13.56
C GLU A 172 -21.96 -5.07 -13.77
N ILE A 173 -20.75 -5.36 -14.26
CA ILE A 173 -19.75 -4.33 -14.59
C ILE A 173 -20.09 -3.58 -15.88
N LEU A 174 -20.60 -4.24 -16.92
CA LEU A 174 -20.97 -3.58 -18.18
C LEU A 174 -22.24 -2.72 -18.09
N GLN A 175 -23.16 -2.99 -17.15
CA GLN A 175 -24.36 -2.17 -16.94
C GLN A 175 -24.09 -0.86 -16.18
N LYS A 176 -22.90 -0.68 -15.60
CA LYS A 176 -22.49 0.58 -14.94
C LYS A 176 -21.24 1.16 -15.59
N GLY A 177 -21.34 1.46 -16.89
CA GLY A 177 -20.31 2.21 -17.61
C GLY A 177 -20.25 3.68 -17.17
N PRO A 178 -19.05 4.26 -16.96
CA PRO A 178 -18.87 5.68 -16.72
C PRO A 178 -18.69 6.42 -18.06
N ALA A 179 -19.79 6.62 -18.79
CA ALA A 179 -19.77 7.42 -20.01
C ALA A 179 -21.13 8.08 -20.23
N GLN A 180 -21.35 9.22 -19.54
CA GLN A 180 -22.24 10.33 -19.93
C GLN A 180 -22.31 11.36 -18.80
N LYS A 181 -21.21 12.11 -18.58
CA LYS A 181 -21.31 13.43 -17.92
C LYS A 181 -20.05 14.29 -18.09
N ILE A 182 -19.45 14.30 -19.28
CA ILE A 182 -18.49 15.33 -19.66
C ILE A 182 -18.75 15.68 -21.12
N GLU A 183 -19.88 16.33 -21.38
CA GLU A 183 -20.14 17.20 -22.53
C GLU A 183 -21.56 17.74 -22.35
N GLN A 184 -21.66 19.00 -21.92
CA GLN A 184 -22.83 19.92 -21.86
C GLN A 184 -22.86 20.76 -20.58
N THR A 185 -21.76 21.43 -20.25
CA THR A 185 -21.83 22.65 -19.41
C THR A 185 -20.79 23.70 -19.79
N LYS A 186 -20.35 23.69 -21.04
CA LYS A 186 -19.69 24.82 -21.70
C LYS A 186 -20.36 25.01 -23.05
N LEU A 187 -21.46 25.76 -23.10
CA LEU A 187 -22.02 26.47 -24.27
C LEU A 187 -23.45 27.01 -24.00
N SER A 188 -23.70 27.64 -22.86
CA SER A 188 -24.95 28.40 -22.64
C SER A 188 -24.73 29.73 -21.91
N ALA A 189 -23.55 30.34 -22.08
CA ALA A 189 -23.28 31.70 -21.61
C ALA A 189 -22.87 32.65 -22.75
N PHE A 190 -23.08 32.25 -23.99
CA PHE A 190 -22.91 33.09 -25.17
C PHE A 190 -24.08 32.78 -26.10
N PHE A 191 -24.83 33.81 -26.46
CA PHE A 191 -26.10 33.84 -27.22
C PHE A 191 -27.38 33.68 -26.38
N GLU A 192 -27.83 34.79 -25.80
CA GLU A 192 -29.25 35.14 -25.84
C GLU A 192 -29.44 36.26 -26.89
N PRO A 193 -30.57 36.24 -27.62
CA PRO A 193 -30.92 37.23 -28.65
C PRO A 193 -31.29 38.60 -28.08
#